data_AF-A0A7S1SYR8-F1
#
_entry.id   AF-A0A7S1SYR8-F1
#
_cell.length_a   1.000
_cell.length_b   1.000
_cell.length_c   1.000
_cell.angle_alpha   90.00
_cell.angle_beta   90.00
_cell.angle_gamma   90.00
#
_symmetry.space_group_name_H-M   'P 1'
#
loop_
_entity.id
_entity.type
_entity.pdbx_description
1 polymer ?
#
loop_
_entity_poly.entity_id
_entity_poly.type
_entity_poly.pdbx_seq_one_letter_code
_entity_poly.pdbx_strand_id
1 'polypeptide(L)'
;KQDKLARVDAIIEELGLVECQNTLVGDESIGLKGISGGQKRRVSIGVELVKNPSVIFLDEPTTGLDSEIALDIAQSLRTLASAGRTVVLTIHQPNSDITETFDRFMLLAAGRVCYHGPFSDSMKAFSDAGFPCPTYKNPTDYYMRVVSNPEDASKVVEAYSKSPAFLELTNTSTEPTKNVDVPVTHVSRRPEAAPMWLQFSVISARFFRSMMRHPIAFVAELTQYWFMALFVALMYLQISDTYPDGLTDRAASQWFVLVVLGFVPCFTATTMWIAEQKVLNRETADNTYPVWLFYVAKVFSIVPFELFFGVTSAAIMYFT
;
A
#
# COMPACT_ATOMS: atom_id res chain seq x y z
N LYS A 1 -15.29 -5.01 19.57
CA LYS A 1 -15.23 -3.85 18.63
C LYS A 1 -14.45 -2.69 19.24
N GLN A 2 -14.71 -2.32 20.51
CA GLN A 2 -13.95 -1.30 21.24
C GLN A 2 -12.44 -1.60 21.31
N ASP A 3 -12.04 -2.83 21.64
CA ASP A 3 -10.61 -3.18 21.72
C ASP A 3 -9.88 -3.02 20.38
N LYS A 4 -10.57 -3.25 19.26
CA LYS A 4 -10.01 -3.04 17.92
C LYS A 4 -9.83 -1.56 17.60
N LEU A 5 -10.73 -0.70 18.06
CA LEU A 5 -10.63 0.75 17.88
C LEU A 5 -9.54 1.33 18.76
N ALA A 6 -9.49 0.96 20.05
CA ALA A 6 -8.44 1.39 20.97
C ALA A 6 -7.03 1.02 20.46
N ARG A 7 -6.89 -0.15 19.81
CA ARG A 7 -5.63 -0.54 19.17
C ARG A 7 -5.29 0.32 17.95
N VAL A 8 -6.27 0.71 17.14
CA VAL A 8 -6.05 1.63 16.02
C VAL A 8 -5.61 3.00 16.55
N ASP A 9 -6.25 3.49 17.61
CA ASP A 9 -5.91 4.76 18.23
C ASP A 9 -4.47 4.76 18.78
N ALA A 10 -4.05 3.67 19.43
CA ALA A 10 -2.67 3.50 19.89
C ALA A 10 -1.65 3.50 18.75
N ILE A 11 -1.97 2.87 17.60
CA ILE A 11 -1.10 2.87 16.41
C ILE A 11 -1.03 4.27 15.78
N ILE A 12 -2.14 5.02 15.78
CA ILE A 12 -2.17 6.40 15.28
C ILE A 12 -1.25 7.28 16.13
N GLU A 13 -1.25 7.10 17.45
CA GLU A 13 -0.36 7.81 18.37
C GLU A 13 1.11 7.40 18.17
N GLU A 14 1.40 6.09 18.13
CA GLU A 14 2.75 5.54 17.94
C GLU A 14 3.42 6.00 16.64
N LEU A 15 2.62 6.24 15.59
CA LEU A 15 3.10 6.74 14.29
C LEU A 15 2.99 8.26 14.12
N GLY A 16 2.58 9.01 15.16
CA GLY A 16 2.43 10.46 15.06
C GLY A 16 1.42 10.92 13.99
N LEU A 17 0.33 10.17 13.82
CA LEU A 17 -0.74 10.45 12.84
C LEU A 17 -1.97 11.13 13.45
N VAL A 18 -1.89 11.58 14.70
CA VAL A 18 -3.01 12.15 15.47
C VAL A 18 -3.62 13.35 14.76
N GLU A 19 -2.80 14.24 14.18
CA GLU A 19 -3.28 15.45 13.50
C GLU A 19 -4.08 15.15 12.23
N CYS A 20 -3.82 14.03 11.55
CA CYS A 20 -4.43 13.68 10.28
C CYS A 20 -5.44 12.52 10.34
N GLN A 21 -5.80 12.04 11.54
CA GLN A 21 -6.67 10.86 11.75
C GLN A 21 -8.03 10.92 11.04
N ASN A 22 -8.61 12.12 10.89
CA ASN A 22 -9.93 12.34 10.29
C ASN A 22 -9.85 13.00 8.90
N THR A 23 -8.64 13.12 8.35
CA THR A 23 -8.38 13.73 7.05
C THR A 23 -8.43 12.68 5.94
N LEU A 24 -8.89 13.06 4.74
CA LEU A 24 -8.84 12.16 3.59
C LEU A 24 -7.39 11.86 3.21
N VAL A 25 -7.07 10.59 2.98
CA VAL A 25 -5.74 10.16 2.51
C VAL A 25 -5.41 10.81 1.16
N GLY A 26 -6.43 11.04 0.33
CA GLY A 26 -6.30 11.67 -0.98
C GLY A 26 -5.85 10.70 -2.07
N ASP A 27 -6.05 11.12 -3.31
CA ASP A 27 -5.65 10.39 -4.52
C ASP A 27 -5.10 11.39 -5.54
N GLU A 28 -3.78 11.37 -5.73
CA GLU A 28 -3.09 12.26 -6.64
C GLU A 28 -3.46 11.99 -8.10
N SER A 29 -3.85 10.76 -8.45
CA SER A 29 -4.22 10.40 -9.82
C SER A 29 -5.51 11.05 -10.30
N ILE A 30 -6.38 11.45 -9.37
CA ILE A 30 -7.68 12.09 -9.61
C ILE A 30 -7.66 13.55 -9.13
N GLY A 31 -6.51 14.07 -8.70
CA GLY A 31 -6.37 15.43 -8.20
C GLY A 31 -7.03 15.67 -6.83
N LEU A 32 -7.38 14.62 -6.10
CA LEU A 32 -7.97 14.72 -4.76
C LEU A 32 -6.86 14.93 -3.72
N LYS A 33 -6.71 16.18 -3.25
CA LYS A 33 -5.77 16.52 -2.19
C LYS A 33 -6.09 15.77 -0.89
N GLY A 34 -5.06 15.35 -0.17
CA GLY A 34 -5.15 14.65 1.10
C GLY A 34 -3.91 14.84 1.96
N ILE A 35 -3.55 13.81 2.72
CA ILE A 35 -2.39 13.82 3.62
C ILE A 35 -1.05 13.84 2.83
N SER A 36 0.04 14.25 3.49
CA SER A 36 1.37 14.33 2.87
C SER A 36 1.95 12.95 2.50
N GLY A 37 2.96 12.90 1.63
CA GLY A 37 3.62 11.63 1.23
C GLY A 37 4.19 10.84 2.42
N GLY A 38 4.86 11.53 3.35
CA GLY A 38 5.34 10.93 4.60
C GLY A 38 4.21 10.37 5.46
N GLN A 39 3.10 11.11 5.61
CA GLN A 39 1.91 10.64 6.32
C GLN A 39 1.30 9.41 5.63
N LYS A 40 1.22 9.38 4.28
CA LYS A 40 0.78 8.19 3.53
C LYS A 40 1.68 6.98 3.81
N ARG A 41 3.00 7.16 3.88
CA ARG A 41 3.94 6.08 4.19
C ARG A 41 3.73 5.54 5.61
N ARG A 42 3.59 6.44 6.59
CA ARG A 42 3.26 6.07 7.98
C ARG A 42 1.92 5.33 8.07
N VAL A 43 0.87 5.79 7.37
CA VAL A 43 -0.41 5.06 7.30
C VAL A 43 -0.24 3.65 6.71
N SER A 44 0.58 3.50 5.66
CA SER A 44 0.86 2.17 5.09
C SER A 44 1.55 1.23 6.08
N ILE A 45 2.48 1.75 6.90
CA ILE A 45 3.11 0.98 7.98
C ILE A 45 2.06 0.63 9.05
N GLY A 46 1.21 1.60 9.42
CA GLY A 46 0.14 1.44 10.39
C GLY A 46 -0.83 0.32 10.03
N VAL A 47 -1.21 0.19 8.74
CA VAL A 47 -2.07 -0.90 8.25
C VAL A 47 -1.48 -2.27 8.58
N GLU A 48 -0.16 -2.46 8.45
CA GLU A 48 0.50 -3.71 8.83
C GLU A 48 0.61 -3.88 10.35
N LEU A 49 0.85 -2.79 11.09
CA LEU A 49 0.91 -2.80 12.55
C LEU A 49 -0.43 -3.15 13.22
N VAL A 50 -1.57 -2.97 12.53
CA VAL A 50 -2.88 -3.44 13.03
C VAL A 50 -2.88 -4.94 13.28
N LYS A 51 -2.00 -5.73 12.66
CA LYS A 51 -1.82 -7.16 12.93
C LYS A 51 -0.96 -7.46 14.17
N ASN A 52 -0.30 -6.44 14.74
CA ASN A 52 0.68 -6.50 15.86
C ASN A 52 1.71 -7.61 15.62
N PRO A 53 2.43 -7.55 14.49
CA PRO A 53 3.51 -8.47 14.23
C PRO A 53 4.65 -8.25 15.23
N SER A 54 5.29 -9.33 15.67
CA SER A 54 6.54 -9.25 16.45
C SER A 54 7.76 -8.89 15.58
N VAL A 55 7.71 -9.22 14.28
CA VAL A 55 8.77 -8.94 13.30
C VAL A 55 8.17 -8.21 12.10
N ILE A 56 8.78 -7.09 11.71
CA ILE A 56 8.33 -6.23 10.62
C ILE A 56 9.43 -6.17 9.56
N PHE A 57 9.07 -6.43 8.30
CA PHE A 57 9.94 -6.27 7.14
C PHE A 57 9.48 -5.06 6.33
N LEU A 58 10.36 -4.10 6.09
CA LEU A 58 10.07 -2.93 5.26
C LEU A 58 11.02 -2.87 4.08
N ASP A 59 10.46 -2.86 2.87
CA ASP A 59 11.24 -2.63 1.67
C ASP A 59 11.29 -1.14 1.34
N GLU A 60 12.49 -0.56 1.39
CA GLU A 60 12.78 0.83 1.05
C GLU A 60 11.79 1.86 1.64
N PRO A 61 11.65 1.97 2.98
CA PRO A 61 10.65 2.82 3.61
C PRO A 61 10.85 4.32 3.39
N THR A 62 12.03 4.75 2.97
CA THR A 62 12.41 6.14 2.79
C THR A 62 12.49 6.58 1.33
N THR A 63 12.28 5.68 0.36
CA THR A 63 12.40 6.00 -1.07
C THR A 63 11.32 6.99 -1.52
N GLY A 64 11.74 8.04 -2.25
CA GLY A 64 10.85 9.08 -2.78
C GLY A 64 10.40 10.12 -1.75
N LEU A 65 11.03 10.14 -0.57
CA LEU A 65 10.80 11.14 0.47
C LEU A 65 11.99 12.10 0.56
N ASP A 66 11.73 13.32 0.99
CA ASP A 66 12.77 14.27 1.39
C ASP A 66 13.49 13.80 2.65
N SER A 67 14.71 14.32 2.86
CA SER A 67 15.60 13.86 3.93
C SER A 67 15.01 14.02 5.34
N GLU A 68 14.21 15.07 5.58
CA GLU A 68 13.59 15.34 6.87
C GLU A 68 12.49 14.31 7.16
N ILE A 69 11.55 14.10 6.22
CA ILE A 69 10.51 13.08 6.37
C ILE A 69 11.11 11.67 6.47
N ALA A 70 12.18 11.37 5.74
CA ALA A 70 12.86 10.08 5.82
C ALA A 70 13.43 9.82 7.23
N LEU A 71 14.03 10.84 7.86
CA LEU A 71 14.54 10.76 9.22
C LEU A 71 13.42 10.54 10.24
N ASP A 72 12.31 11.26 10.12
CA ASP A 72 11.12 11.08 10.97
C ASP A 72 10.58 9.65 10.92
N ILE A 73 10.55 9.05 9.72
CA ILE A 73 10.13 7.66 9.54
C ILE A 73 11.14 6.72 10.21
N ALA A 74 12.44 6.93 10.03
CA ALA A 74 13.47 6.11 10.68
C ALA A 74 13.38 6.17 12.21
N GLN A 75 13.15 7.35 12.78
CA GLN A 75 12.92 7.52 14.22
C GLN A 75 11.65 6.80 14.70
N SER A 76 10.55 6.90 13.94
CA SER A 76 9.31 6.17 14.24
C SER A 76 9.54 4.65 14.25
N LEU A 77 10.30 4.13 13.28
CA LEU A 77 10.68 2.72 13.22
C LEU A 77 11.58 2.29 14.39
N ARG A 78 12.49 3.17 14.83
CA ARG A 78 13.32 2.94 16.03
C ARG A 78 12.48 2.89 17.31
N THR A 79 11.46 3.75 17.43
CA THR A 79 10.51 3.70 18.56
C THR A 79 9.76 2.37 18.58
N LEU A 80 9.29 1.89 17.43
CA LEU A 80 8.67 0.56 17.30
C LEU A 80 9.62 -0.55 17.75
N ALA A 81 10.90 -0.47 17.36
CA ALA A 81 11.90 -1.45 17.76
C ALA A 81 12.16 -1.42 19.27
N SER A 82 12.26 -0.22 19.85
CA SER A 82 12.46 0.01 21.29
C SER A 82 11.29 -0.51 22.13
N ALA A 83 10.08 -0.55 21.57
CA ALA A 83 8.90 -1.15 22.18
C ALA A 83 8.90 -2.70 22.16
N GLY A 84 9.98 -3.34 21.69
CA GLY A 84 10.15 -4.79 21.71
C GLY A 84 9.78 -5.50 20.41
N ARG A 85 9.62 -4.76 19.30
CA ARG A 85 9.43 -5.35 17.96
C ARG A 85 10.78 -5.51 17.25
N THR A 86 10.91 -6.51 16.40
CA THR A 86 12.07 -6.61 15.49
C THR A 86 11.73 -5.91 14.18
N VAL A 87 12.51 -4.90 13.79
CA VAL A 87 12.33 -4.18 12.53
C VAL A 87 13.51 -4.47 11.62
N VAL A 88 13.23 -5.02 10.44
CA VAL A 88 14.21 -5.27 9.38
C VAL A 88 13.81 -4.43 8.18
N LEU A 89 14.75 -3.63 7.66
CA LEU A 89 14.47 -2.73 6.56
C LEU A 89 15.62 -2.66 5.57
N THR A 90 15.31 -2.42 4.31
CA THR A 90 16.26 -2.09 3.24
C THR A 90 16.21 -0.57 3.01
N ILE A 91 17.35 0.10 2.85
CA ILE A 91 17.38 1.51 2.42
C ILE A 91 18.38 1.66 1.29
N HIS A 92 17.93 2.26 0.20
CA HIS A 92 18.79 2.72 -0.87
C HIS A 92 19.48 4.02 -0.45
N GLN A 93 20.79 3.98 -0.22
CA GLN A 93 21.65 5.15 0.09
C GLN A 93 21.16 5.99 1.30
N PRO A 94 21.28 5.47 2.53
CA PRO A 94 20.89 6.23 3.72
C PRO A 94 21.87 7.38 4.01
N ASN A 95 21.33 8.55 4.37
CA ASN A 95 22.12 9.64 4.95
C ASN A 95 22.68 9.22 6.33
N SER A 96 23.78 9.85 6.75
CA SER A 96 24.44 9.65 8.05
C SER A 96 23.44 9.68 9.21
N ASP A 97 22.57 10.70 9.23
CA ASP A 97 21.58 10.90 10.30
C ASP A 97 20.64 9.70 10.47
N ILE A 98 20.25 9.08 9.34
CA ILE A 98 19.39 7.90 9.35
C ILE A 98 20.19 6.69 9.83
N THR A 99 21.42 6.52 9.37
CA THR A 99 22.24 5.35 9.77
C THR A 99 22.63 5.32 11.23
N GLU A 100 22.75 6.47 11.88
CA GLU A 100 22.98 6.56 13.32
C GLU A 100 21.78 6.07 14.14
N THR A 101 20.58 5.98 13.53
CA THR A 101 19.41 5.41 14.20
C THR A 101 19.38 3.89 14.26
N PHE A 102 20.25 3.20 13.51
CA PHE A 102 20.23 1.75 13.41
C PHE A 102 20.97 1.06 14.55
N ASP A 103 20.34 0.06 15.16
CA ASP A 103 21.00 -0.81 16.15
C ASP A 103 22.04 -1.74 15.49
N ARG A 104 21.74 -2.22 14.28
CA ARG A 104 22.63 -3.03 13.46
C ARG A 104 22.57 -2.60 12.00
N PHE A 105 23.74 -2.57 11.37
CA PHE A 105 23.94 -2.24 9.97
C PHE A 105 24.44 -3.48 9.23
N MET A 106 23.80 -3.81 8.11
CA MET A 106 24.23 -4.88 7.21
C MET A 106 24.43 -4.31 5.81
N LEU A 107 25.57 -4.63 5.20
CA LEU A 107 25.87 -4.26 3.82
C LEU A 107 25.97 -5.52 2.96
N LEU A 108 25.25 -5.52 1.84
CA LEU A 108 25.22 -6.62 0.88
C LEU A 108 25.79 -6.18 -0.47
N ALA A 109 26.54 -7.06 -1.12
CA ALA A 109 26.99 -6.88 -2.50
C ALA A 109 26.90 -8.20 -3.27
N ALA A 110 26.21 -8.20 -4.41
CA ALA A 110 26.01 -9.39 -5.25
C ALA A 110 25.58 -10.66 -4.47
N GLY A 111 24.69 -10.49 -3.48
CA GLY A 111 24.18 -11.58 -2.64
C GLY A 111 25.13 -12.05 -1.53
N ARG A 112 26.26 -11.38 -1.32
CA ARG A 112 27.23 -11.68 -0.24
C ARG A 112 27.21 -10.59 0.82
N VAL A 113 27.45 -10.97 2.07
CA VAL A 113 27.55 -10.04 3.21
C VAL A 113 28.95 -9.42 3.21
N CYS A 114 29.02 -8.11 2.99
CA CYS A 114 30.25 -7.33 3.10
C CYS A 114 30.53 -6.91 4.53
N TYR A 115 29.49 -6.64 5.30
CA TYR A 115 29.58 -6.24 6.70
C TYR A 115 28.26 -6.51 7.42
N HIS A 116 28.32 -6.89 8.69
CA HIS A 116 27.17 -6.94 9.59
C HIS A 116 27.63 -6.69 11.03
N GLY A 117 27.06 -5.68 11.67
CA GLY A 117 27.41 -5.25 13.02
C GLY A 117 26.92 -3.83 13.34
N PRO A 118 27.33 -3.24 14.48
CA PRO A 118 27.04 -1.84 14.80
C PRO A 118 27.62 -0.89 13.74
N PHE A 119 26.96 0.24 13.47
CA PHE A 119 27.47 1.21 12.49
C PHE A 119 28.80 1.85 12.94
N SER A 120 29.02 2.05 14.24
CA SER A 120 30.26 2.61 14.78
C SER A 120 31.52 1.82 14.39
N ASP A 121 31.38 0.51 14.25
CA ASP A 121 32.51 -0.39 13.98
C ASP A 121 32.78 -0.57 12.48
N SER A 122 31.85 -0.14 11.61
CA SER A 122 32.00 -0.31 10.15
C SER A 122 33.20 0.47 9.62
N MET A 123 33.50 1.65 10.19
CA MET A 123 34.66 2.45 9.77
C MET A 123 35.99 1.72 9.98
N LYS A 124 36.13 1.01 11.10
CA LYS A 124 37.32 0.19 11.39
C LYS A 124 37.39 -1.01 10.45
N ALA A 125 36.28 -1.73 10.30
CA ALA A 125 36.21 -2.91 9.43
C ALA A 125 36.58 -2.60 7.97
N PHE A 126 36.11 -1.47 7.44
CA PHE A 126 36.48 -1.01 6.09
C PHE A 126 37.93 -0.54 5.98
N SER A 127 38.46 0.11 7.03
CA SER A 127 39.87 0.49 7.08
C SER A 127 40.79 -0.75 7.11
N ASP A 128 40.44 -1.78 7.87
CA ASP A 128 41.19 -3.04 7.96
C ASP A 128 41.16 -3.82 6.64
N ALA A 129 40.08 -3.68 5.86
CA ALA A 129 39.97 -4.22 4.51
C ALA A 129 40.76 -3.41 3.46
N GLY A 130 41.43 -2.31 3.85
CA GLY A 130 42.24 -1.45 2.96
C GLY A 130 41.47 -0.29 2.32
N PHE A 131 40.26 0.01 2.79
CA PHE A 131 39.39 1.08 2.28
C PHE A 131 39.02 2.09 3.39
N PRO A 132 39.97 2.91 3.87
CA PRO A 132 39.68 3.91 4.88
C PRO A 132 38.76 5.02 4.31
N CYS A 133 37.72 5.38 5.07
CA CYS A 133 36.80 6.43 4.67
C CYS A 133 37.47 7.82 4.78
N PRO A 134 37.41 8.68 3.75
CA PRO A 134 37.93 10.05 3.83
C PRO A 134 37.20 10.93 4.84
N THR A 135 37.91 11.90 5.46
CA THR A 135 37.47 12.74 6.59
C THR A 135 36.23 13.62 6.33
N TYR A 136 35.80 13.81 5.08
CA TYR A 136 34.64 14.66 4.72
C TYR A 136 33.68 13.95 3.76
N LYS A 137 33.61 12.63 3.82
CA LYS A 137 32.63 11.85 3.07
C LYS A 137 31.72 11.10 4.02
N ASN A 138 30.44 11.02 3.64
CA ASN A 138 29.51 10.14 4.30
C ASN A 138 30.03 8.68 4.18
N PRO A 139 30.25 7.97 5.30
CA PRO A 139 30.71 6.59 5.28
C PRO A 139 29.81 5.68 4.44
N THR A 140 28.50 5.85 4.47
CA THR A 140 27.56 4.96 3.78
C THR A 140 27.70 5.09 2.26
N ASP A 141 27.77 6.32 1.76
CA ASP A 141 28.00 6.61 0.34
C ASP A 141 29.36 6.06 -0.12
N TYR A 142 30.38 6.19 0.72
CA TYR A 142 31.70 5.63 0.44
C TYR A 142 31.67 4.10 0.37
N TYR A 143 31.04 3.43 1.34
CA TYR A 143 30.89 1.97 1.34
C TYR A 143 30.14 1.49 0.11
N MET A 144 29.03 2.13 -0.26
CA MET A 144 28.27 1.82 -1.47
C MET A 144 29.13 1.93 -2.73
N ARG A 145 29.98 2.95 -2.83
CA ARG A 145 30.89 3.12 -3.95
C ARG A 145 31.96 2.02 -4.01
N VAL A 146 32.50 1.61 -2.86
CA VAL A 146 33.50 0.53 -2.77
C VAL A 146 32.88 -0.80 -3.21
N VAL A 147 31.69 -1.14 -2.69
CA VAL A 147 31.04 -2.42 -3.02
C VAL A 147 30.40 -2.45 -4.41
N SER A 148 30.25 -1.29 -5.07
CA SER A 148 29.82 -1.24 -6.47
C SER A 148 30.86 -1.81 -7.44
N ASN A 149 32.15 -1.81 -7.07
CA ASN A 149 33.20 -2.45 -7.86
C ASN A 149 33.33 -3.92 -7.43
N PRO A 150 33.10 -4.91 -8.31
CA PRO A 150 33.11 -6.33 -7.94
C PRO A 150 34.44 -6.83 -7.34
N GLU A 151 35.58 -6.28 -7.81
CA GLU A 151 36.90 -6.66 -7.30
C GLU A 151 37.10 -6.20 -5.86
N ASP A 152 36.71 -4.96 -5.55
CA ASP A 152 36.84 -4.39 -4.22
C ASP A 152 35.81 -4.96 -3.26
N ALA A 153 34.58 -5.21 -3.72
CA ALA A 153 33.55 -5.92 -2.97
C ALA A 153 34.06 -7.31 -2.52
N SER A 154 34.75 -8.05 -3.39
CA SER A 154 35.29 -9.37 -3.06
C SER A 154 36.34 -9.32 -1.96
N LYS A 155 37.21 -8.30 -1.96
CA LYS A 155 38.21 -8.08 -0.90
C LYS A 155 37.56 -7.78 0.44
N VAL A 156 36.53 -6.94 0.46
CA VAL A 156 35.78 -6.60 1.68
C VAL A 156 35.06 -7.84 2.23
N VAL A 157 34.42 -8.64 1.38
CA VAL A 157 33.78 -9.90 1.79
C VAL A 157 34.80 -10.87 2.38
N GLU A 158 35.97 -11.01 1.77
CA GLU A 158 37.02 -11.89 2.30
C GLU A 158 37.54 -11.39 3.65
N ALA A 159 37.81 -10.09 3.79
CA ALA A 159 38.22 -9.48 5.05
C ALA A 159 37.17 -9.69 6.15
N TYR A 160 35.88 -9.49 5.84
CA TYR A 160 34.79 -9.70 6.78
C TYR A 160 34.64 -11.17 7.18
N SER A 161 34.81 -12.11 6.25
CA SER A 161 34.73 -13.55 6.55
C SER A 161 35.80 -14.04 7.54
N LYS A 162 36.94 -13.35 7.60
CA LYS A 162 38.04 -13.62 8.55
C LYS A 162 37.91 -12.82 9.86
N SER A 163 36.98 -11.87 9.92
CA SER A 163 36.80 -10.99 11.06
C SER A 163 36.25 -11.74 12.28
N PRO A 164 36.61 -11.32 13.51
CA PRO A 164 36.07 -11.93 14.73
C PRO A 164 34.55 -11.81 14.80
N ALA A 165 33.97 -10.71 14.31
CA ALA A 165 32.52 -10.49 14.30
C ALA A 165 31.77 -11.56 13.49
N PHE A 166 32.30 -11.96 12.33
CA PHE A 166 31.70 -13.02 11.52
C PHE A 166 31.80 -14.40 12.20
N LEU A 167 32.92 -14.68 12.85
CA LEU A 167 33.13 -15.91 13.61
C LEU A 167 32.18 -16.01 14.81
N GLU A 168 31.99 -14.91 15.57
CA GLU A 168 31.03 -14.85 16.66
C GLU A 168 29.60 -15.09 16.18
N LEU A 169 29.18 -14.46 15.09
CA LEU A 169 27.86 -14.69 14.47
C LEU A 169 27.67 -16.15 14.04
N THR A 170 28.71 -16.73 13.44
CA THR A 170 28.67 -18.12 12.97
C THR A 170 28.58 -19.09 14.16
N ASN A 171 29.37 -18.86 15.21
CA ASN A 171 29.36 -19.67 16.42
C ASN A 171 28.02 -19.57 17.19
N THR A 172 27.43 -18.38 17.23
CA THR A 172 26.11 -18.16 17.86
C THR A 172 24.99 -18.84 17.08
N SER A 173 25.15 -18.98 15.75
CA SER A 173 24.14 -19.60 14.87
C SER A 173 24.26 -21.13 14.80
N THR A 174 25.43 -21.70 15.10
CA THR A 174 25.66 -23.15 15.07
C THR A 174 25.27 -23.85 16.37
N GLU A 175 25.14 -23.13 17.48
CA GLU A 175 24.39 -23.65 18.62
C GLU A 175 22.92 -23.71 18.21
N PRO A 176 22.33 -24.91 18.04
CA PRO A 176 20.89 -24.97 17.84
C PRO A 176 20.28 -24.30 19.08
N THR A 177 19.39 -23.34 18.87
CA THR A 177 18.54 -22.69 19.88
C THR A 177 17.63 -23.73 20.54
N LYS A 178 18.22 -24.73 21.18
CA LYS A 178 17.55 -25.87 21.82
C LYS A 178 17.07 -25.51 23.21
N ASN A 179 17.66 -24.50 23.85
CA ASN A 179 17.28 -24.06 25.20
C ASN A 179 17.34 -22.53 25.32
N VAL A 180 16.70 -21.80 24.40
CA VAL A 180 16.35 -20.43 24.71
C VAL A 180 14.97 -20.49 25.38
N ASP A 181 14.96 -20.69 26.70
CA ASP A 181 13.81 -20.44 27.58
C ASP A 181 13.52 -18.92 27.65
N VAL A 182 13.64 -18.20 26.53
CA VAL A 182 12.95 -16.93 26.38
C VAL A 182 11.49 -17.33 26.29
N PRO A 183 10.65 -16.97 27.27
CA PRO A 183 9.23 -17.19 27.13
C PRO A 183 8.84 -16.37 25.90
N VAL A 184 8.66 -17.01 24.75
CA VAL A 184 8.17 -16.36 23.55
C VAL A 184 6.69 -16.12 23.76
N THR A 185 6.38 -15.24 24.72
CA THR A 185 5.04 -14.87 25.18
C THR A 185 4.23 -14.25 24.06
N HIS A 186 4.90 -13.76 23.02
CA HIS A 186 4.27 -13.11 21.88
C HIS A 186 4.88 -13.58 20.54
N VAL A 187 4.89 -14.89 20.27
CA VAL A 187 4.71 -15.29 18.86
C VAL A 187 3.27 -14.91 18.53
N SER A 188 3.08 -13.75 17.90
CA SER A 188 1.79 -13.35 17.36
C SER A 188 1.35 -14.42 16.35
N ARG A 189 0.62 -15.44 16.83
CA ARG A 189 -0.08 -16.39 15.96
C ARG A 189 -0.92 -15.55 15.01
N ARG A 190 -0.88 -15.86 13.72
CA ARG A 190 -1.76 -15.22 12.74
C ARG A 190 -3.19 -15.26 13.33
N PRO A 191 -3.82 -14.10 13.55
CA PRO A 191 -5.15 -14.08 14.12
C PRO A 191 -6.08 -14.90 13.24
N GLU A 192 -6.95 -15.68 13.86
CA GLU A 192 -7.93 -16.49 13.17
C GLU A 192 -8.75 -15.61 12.21
N ALA A 193 -8.93 -16.08 10.98
CA ALA A 193 -9.61 -15.31 9.94
C ALA A 193 -11.02 -14.93 10.44
N ALA A 194 -11.40 -13.66 10.25
CA ALA A 194 -12.73 -13.19 10.62
C ALA A 194 -13.81 -14.02 9.91
N PRO A 195 -15.02 -14.17 10.50
CA PRO A 195 -16.10 -14.91 9.84
C PRO A 195 -16.44 -14.27 8.48
N MET A 196 -16.75 -15.10 7.48
CA MET A 196 -16.95 -14.67 6.09
C MET A 196 -18.00 -13.54 5.95
N TRP A 197 -19.09 -13.60 6.73
CA TRP A 197 -20.12 -12.55 6.73
C TRP A 197 -19.59 -11.19 7.20
N LEU A 198 -18.70 -11.18 8.18
CA LEU A 198 -18.08 -9.95 8.65
C LEU A 198 -17.15 -9.39 7.58
N GLN A 199 -16.33 -10.23 6.96
CA GLN A 199 -15.47 -9.83 5.85
C GLN A 199 -16.28 -9.20 4.70
N PHE A 200 -17.36 -9.88 4.28
CA PHE A 200 -18.29 -9.37 3.27
C PHE A 200 -18.84 -7.99 3.65
N SER A 201 -19.42 -7.87 4.85
CA SER A 201 -20.05 -6.62 5.30
C SER A 201 -19.07 -5.44 5.36
N VAL A 202 -17.83 -5.68 5.79
CA VAL A 202 -16.79 -4.65 5.90
C VAL A 202 -16.30 -4.22 4.52
N ILE A 203 -16.04 -5.17 3.62
CA ILE A 203 -15.59 -4.87 2.25
C ILE A 203 -16.68 -4.14 1.47
N SER A 204 -17.94 -4.59 1.56
CA SER A 204 -19.06 -3.90 0.92
C SER A 204 -19.27 -2.50 1.49
N ALA A 205 -19.24 -2.33 2.81
CA ALA A 205 -19.33 -1.00 3.42
C ALA A 205 -18.17 -0.08 3.02
N ARG A 206 -16.95 -0.63 2.87
CA ARG A 206 -15.78 0.11 2.37
C ARG A 206 -16.02 0.61 0.94
N PHE A 207 -16.45 -0.25 0.03
CA PHE A 207 -16.73 0.14 -1.36
C PHE A 207 -17.84 1.17 -1.46
N PHE A 208 -18.94 0.94 -0.74
CA PHE A 208 -20.06 1.87 -0.70
C PHE A 208 -19.62 3.26 -0.19
N ARG A 209 -18.84 3.30 0.89
CA ARG A 209 -18.30 4.56 1.43
C ARG A 209 -17.28 5.22 0.49
N SER A 210 -16.47 4.43 -0.20
CA SER A 210 -15.53 4.93 -1.21
C SER A 210 -16.30 5.64 -2.32
N MET A 211 -17.34 4.99 -2.87
CA MET A 211 -18.16 5.55 -3.94
C MET A 211 -18.82 6.87 -3.52
N MET A 212 -19.46 6.91 -2.34
CA MET A 212 -20.08 8.14 -1.83
C MET A 212 -19.09 9.29 -1.59
N ARG A 213 -17.80 8.99 -1.41
CA ARG A 213 -16.75 9.98 -1.15
C ARG A 213 -16.00 10.41 -2.42
N HIS A 214 -16.36 9.90 -3.60
CA HIS A 214 -15.84 10.34 -4.89
C HIS A 214 -16.90 11.15 -5.67
N PRO A 215 -17.21 12.41 -5.26
CA PRO A 215 -18.28 13.20 -5.87
C PRO A 215 -18.01 13.53 -7.34
N ILE A 216 -16.74 13.67 -7.75
CA ILE A 216 -16.38 14.00 -9.12
C ILE A 216 -16.75 12.86 -10.07
N ALA A 217 -16.38 11.61 -9.72
CA ALA A 217 -16.73 10.45 -10.53
C ALA A 217 -18.24 10.25 -10.61
N PHE A 218 -18.93 10.37 -9.47
CA PHE A 218 -20.39 10.25 -9.41
C PHE A 218 -21.11 11.31 -10.28
N VAL A 219 -20.70 12.58 -10.19
CA VAL A 219 -21.31 13.67 -10.99
C VAL A 219 -20.99 13.51 -12.47
N ALA A 220 -19.77 13.09 -12.82
CA ALA A 220 -19.38 12.84 -14.21
C ALA A 220 -20.22 11.71 -14.83
N GLU A 221 -20.39 10.59 -14.12
CA GLU A 221 -21.26 9.49 -14.54
C GLU A 221 -22.70 9.95 -14.70
N LEU A 222 -23.27 10.61 -13.69
CA LEU A 222 -24.65 11.11 -13.75
C LEU A 222 -24.87 12.03 -14.96
N THR A 223 -23.92 12.96 -15.18
CA THR A 223 -23.96 13.90 -16.30
C THR A 223 -23.92 13.17 -17.64
N GLN A 224 -23.03 12.17 -17.78
CA GLN A 224 -22.91 11.37 -18.99
C GLN A 224 -24.18 10.56 -19.28
N TYR A 225 -24.76 9.92 -18.27
CA TYR A 225 -26.02 9.17 -18.39
C TYR A 225 -27.17 10.08 -18.82
N TRP A 226 -27.32 11.23 -18.16
CA TRP A 226 -28.40 12.17 -18.47
C TRP A 226 -28.24 12.82 -19.84
N PHE A 227 -27.00 13.18 -20.21
CA PHE A 227 -26.71 13.72 -21.53
C PHE A 227 -27.06 12.73 -22.62
N MET A 228 -26.67 11.46 -22.46
CA MET A 228 -26.96 10.41 -23.44
C MET A 228 -28.47 10.08 -23.49
N ALA A 229 -29.13 10.02 -22.33
CA ALA A 229 -30.58 9.82 -22.25
C ALA A 229 -31.34 10.94 -22.98
N LEU A 230 -30.96 12.20 -22.74
CA LEU A 230 -31.55 13.35 -23.40
C LEU A 230 -31.27 13.34 -24.91
N PHE A 231 -30.05 12.97 -25.32
CA PHE A 231 -29.69 12.86 -26.74
C PHE A 231 -30.56 11.83 -27.47
N VAL A 232 -30.72 10.63 -26.90
CA VAL A 232 -31.58 9.58 -27.48
C VAL A 232 -33.05 10.00 -27.49
N ALA A 233 -33.53 10.63 -26.41
CA ALA A 233 -34.91 11.10 -26.32
C ALA A 233 -35.24 12.16 -27.39
N LEU A 234 -34.35 13.13 -27.60
CA LEU A 234 -34.52 14.15 -28.63
C LEU A 234 -34.42 13.58 -30.05
N MET A 235 -33.61 12.54 -30.25
CA MET A 235 -33.45 11.88 -31.55
C MET A 235 -34.71 11.10 -31.97
N TYR A 236 -35.40 10.48 -31.01
CA TYR A 236 -36.63 9.71 -31.22
C TYR A 236 -37.87 10.43 -30.66
N LEU A 237 -37.91 11.75 -30.77
CA LEU A 237 -38.99 12.56 -30.24
C LEU A 237 -40.32 12.20 -30.91
N GLN A 238 -41.34 11.87 -30.11
CA GLN A 238 -42.69 11.54 -30.57
C GLN A 238 -42.74 10.43 -31.64
N ILE A 239 -42.26 9.23 -31.28
CA ILE A 239 -42.29 8.07 -32.17
C ILE A 239 -43.70 7.84 -32.73
N SER A 240 -43.80 7.78 -34.06
CA SER A 240 -45.06 7.56 -34.77
C SER A 240 -45.67 6.19 -34.45
N ASP A 241 -47.00 6.10 -34.37
CA ASP A 241 -47.72 4.83 -34.15
C ASP A 241 -47.97 4.05 -35.46
N THR A 242 -47.45 4.54 -36.59
CA THR A 242 -47.71 3.98 -37.91
C THR A 242 -46.76 2.81 -38.22
N TYR A 243 -47.32 1.69 -38.66
CA TYR A 243 -46.52 0.57 -39.17
C TYR A 243 -46.04 0.86 -40.61
N PRO A 244 -44.75 0.64 -40.96
CA PRO A 244 -43.70 -0.06 -40.20
C PRO A 244 -42.72 0.84 -39.41
N ASP A 245 -42.68 2.15 -39.68
CA ASP A 245 -41.62 3.05 -39.20
C ASP A 245 -41.60 3.17 -37.66
N GLY A 246 -42.78 3.20 -37.02
CA GLY A 246 -42.89 3.26 -35.55
C GLY A 246 -42.33 2.04 -34.82
N LEU A 247 -42.39 0.86 -35.45
CA LEU A 247 -41.83 -0.37 -34.86
C LEU A 247 -40.30 -0.35 -34.92
N THR A 248 -39.74 0.10 -36.04
CA THR A 248 -38.29 0.21 -36.23
C THR A 248 -37.69 1.26 -35.31
N ASP A 249 -38.35 2.41 -35.14
CA ASP A 249 -37.87 3.48 -34.26
C ASP A 249 -37.89 3.07 -32.78
N ARG A 250 -38.92 2.34 -32.33
CA ARG A 250 -38.99 1.76 -30.98
C ARG A 250 -37.92 0.71 -30.73
N ALA A 251 -37.69 -0.17 -31.69
CA ALA A 251 -36.65 -1.19 -31.57
C ALA A 251 -35.27 -0.55 -31.51
N ALA A 252 -35.02 0.48 -32.33
CA ALA A 252 -33.76 1.20 -32.34
C ALA A 252 -33.53 1.99 -31.03
N SER A 253 -34.54 2.69 -30.51
CA SER A 253 -34.41 3.43 -29.25
C SER A 253 -34.13 2.50 -28.07
N GLN A 254 -34.83 1.37 -27.96
CA GLN A 254 -34.57 0.35 -26.93
C GLN A 254 -33.15 -0.23 -27.03
N TRP A 255 -32.67 -0.49 -28.25
CA TRP A 255 -31.30 -0.95 -28.47
C TRP A 255 -30.28 0.07 -27.97
N PHE A 256 -30.48 1.37 -28.28
CA PHE A 256 -29.61 2.43 -27.77
C PHE A 256 -29.62 2.50 -26.23
N VAL A 257 -30.78 2.36 -25.58
CA VAL A 257 -30.86 2.32 -24.11
C VAL A 257 -30.00 1.18 -23.54
N LEU A 258 -30.11 -0.02 -24.10
CA LEU A 258 -29.33 -1.18 -23.64
C LEU A 258 -27.83 -0.98 -23.84
N VAL A 259 -27.42 -0.37 -24.95
CA VAL A 259 -26.01 -0.04 -25.22
C VAL A 259 -25.48 0.96 -24.20
N VAL A 260 -26.25 2.00 -23.87
CA VAL A 260 -25.84 3.03 -22.90
C VAL A 260 -25.73 2.45 -21.49
N LEU A 261 -26.73 1.67 -21.05
CA LEU A 261 -26.71 1.00 -19.74
C LEU A 261 -25.60 -0.06 -19.62
N GLY A 262 -25.17 -0.67 -20.72
CA GLY A 262 -24.11 -1.67 -20.71
C GLY A 262 -22.71 -1.08 -20.86
N PHE A 263 -22.52 -0.11 -21.75
CA PHE A 263 -21.19 0.36 -22.15
C PHE A 263 -20.59 1.35 -21.14
N VAL A 264 -21.41 2.24 -20.57
CA VAL A 264 -20.94 3.27 -19.64
C VAL A 264 -20.31 2.65 -18.37
N PRO A 265 -20.95 1.69 -17.66
CA PRO A 265 -20.33 1.03 -16.51
C PRO A 265 -19.08 0.23 -16.87
N CYS A 266 -19.05 -0.38 -18.06
CA CYS A 266 -17.88 -1.15 -18.50
C CYS A 266 -16.65 -0.24 -18.63
N PHE A 267 -16.84 0.96 -19.19
CA PHE A 267 -15.76 1.92 -19.35
C PHE A 267 -15.24 2.41 -17.99
N THR A 268 -16.13 2.81 -17.08
CA THR A 268 -15.74 3.31 -15.75
C THR A 268 -15.13 2.21 -14.88
N ALA A 269 -15.66 0.98 -14.93
CA ALA A 269 -15.08 -0.17 -14.25
C ALA A 269 -13.64 -0.45 -14.73
N THR A 270 -13.36 -0.29 -16.03
CA THR A 270 -12.03 -0.52 -16.60
C THR A 270 -11.01 0.51 -16.13
N THR A 271 -11.39 1.79 -16.06
CA THR A 271 -10.48 2.86 -15.61
C THR A 271 -10.20 2.77 -14.11
N MET A 272 -11.20 2.45 -13.29
CA MET A 272 -11.04 2.26 -11.85
C MET A 272 -10.28 0.98 -11.50
N TRP A 273 -10.37 -0.06 -12.34
CA TRP A 273 -9.73 -1.36 -12.09
C TRP A 273 -8.23 -1.27 -11.86
N ILE A 274 -7.52 -0.37 -12.57
CA ILE A 274 -6.07 -0.21 -12.46
C ILE A 274 -5.66 0.15 -11.02
N ALA A 275 -6.41 1.04 -10.36
CA ALA A 275 -6.13 1.44 -8.99
C ALA A 275 -6.50 0.33 -8.00
N GLU A 276 -7.66 -0.29 -8.18
CA GLU A 276 -8.15 -1.36 -7.30
C GLU A 276 -7.30 -2.63 -7.35
N GLN A 277 -6.76 -2.99 -8.51
CA GLN A 277 -5.92 -4.17 -8.67
C GLN A 277 -4.68 -4.11 -7.78
N LYS A 278 -4.09 -2.93 -7.61
CA LYS A 278 -2.94 -2.72 -6.71
C LYS A 278 -3.31 -3.02 -5.26
N VAL A 279 -4.48 -2.55 -4.83
CA VAL A 279 -5.01 -2.79 -3.47
C VAL A 279 -5.31 -4.28 -3.27
N LEU A 280 -5.97 -4.91 -4.25
CA LEU A 280 -6.32 -6.33 -4.20
C LEU A 280 -5.08 -7.22 -4.10
N ASN A 281 -4.05 -6.97 -4.90
CA ASN A 281 -2.81 -7.75 -4.88
C ASN A 281 -2.12 -7.66 -3.52
N ARG A 282 -2.07 -6.46 -2.92
CA ARG A 282 -1.53 -6.26 -1.58
C ARG A 282 -2.33 -7.01 -0.52
N GLU A 283 -3.65 -6.83 -0.49
CA GLU A 283 -4.53 -7.44 0.53
C GLU A 283 -4.59 -8.98 0.41
N THR A 284 -4.40 -9.50 -0.81
CA THR A 284 -4.32 -10.95 -1.08
C THR A 284 -2.97 -11.52 -0.68
N ALA A 285 -1.85 -10.82 -0.91
CA ALA A 285 -0.53 -11.22 -0.43
C ALA A 285 -0.51 -11.39 1.10
N ASP A 286 -1.27 -10.54 1.79
CA ASP A 286 -1.46 -10.59 3.24
C ASP A 286 -2.45 -11.65 3.74
N ASN A 287 -3.10 -12.38 2.82
CA ASN A 287 -4.19 -13.32 3.12
C ASN A 287 -5.33 -12.71 3.95
N THR A 288 -5.71 -11.47 3.67
CA THR A 288 -6.74 -10.75 4.44
C THR A 288 -8.15 -11.33 4.18
N TYR A 289 -8.46 -11.64 2.93
CA TYR A 289 -9.73 -12.23 2.49
C TYR A 289 -9.54 -12.95 1.14
N PRO A 290 -10.43 -13.89 0.75
CA PRO A 290 -10.34 -14.57 -0.54
C PRO A 290 -10.75 -13.66 -1.70
N VAL A 291 -10.10 -13.81 -2.86
CA VAL A 291 -10.28 -12.94 -4.04
C VAL A 291 -11.73 -12.89 -4.52
N TRP A 292 -12.46 -14.00 -4.52
CA TRP A 292 -13.85 -14.03 -4.97
C TRP A 292 -14.77 -13.13 -4.12
N LEU A 293 -14.48 -13.01 -2.81
CA LEU A 293 -15.29 -12.22 -1.89
C LEU A 293 -15.21 -10.72 -2.20
N PHE A 294 -14.04 -10.27 -2.64
CA PHE A 294 -13.84 -8.90 -3.12
C PHE A 294 -14.77 -8.57 -4.29
N TYR A 295 -14.85 -9.46 -5.29
CA TYR A 295 -15.69 -9.24 -6.46
C TYR A 295 -17.18 -9.24 -6.08
N VAL A 296 -17.63 -10.20 -5.28
CA VAL A 296 -19.04 -10.26 -4.84
C VAL A 296 -19.40 -9.01 -4.03
N ALA A 297 -18.53 -8.58 -3.11
CA ALA A 297 -18.74 -7.38 -2.31
C ALA A 297 -18.76 -6.09 -3.16
N LYS A 298 -17.89 -6.00 -4.18
CA LYS A 298 -17.86 -4.89 -5.14
C LYS A 298 -19.14 -4.81 -5.95
N VAL A 299 -19.54 -5.92 -6.59
CA VAL A 299 -20.78 -5.99 -7.39
C VAL A 299 -21.99 -5.59 -6.54
N PHE A 300 -22.11 -6.16 -5.33
CA PHE A 300 -23.20 -5.82 -4.42
C PHE A 300 -23.25 -4.32 -4.06
N SER A 301 -22.08 -3.68 -3.90
CA SER A 301 -22.00 -2.27 -3.52
C SER A 301 -22.30 -1.31 -4.67
N ILE A 302 -22.09 -1.74 -5.92
CA ILE A 302 -22.30 -0.91 -7.12
C ILE A 302 -23.77 -0.94 -7.58
N VAL A 303 -24.47 -2.06 -7.41
CA VAL A 303 -25.86 -2.25 -7.87
C VAL A 303 -26.81 -1.10 -7.51
N PRO A 304 -26.83 -0.56 -6.27
CA PRO A 304 -27.74 0.55 -5.94
C PRO A 304 -27.49 1.82 -6.75
N PHE A 305 -26.24 2.10 -7.10
CA PHE A 305 -25.86 3.27 -7.89
C PHE A 305 -26.23 3.10 -9.36
N GLU A 306 -25.97 1.93 -9.94
CA GLU A 306 -26.35 1.62 -11.33
C GLU A 306 -27.87 1.59 -11.50
N LEU A 307 -28.60 1.08 -10.51
CA LEU A 307 -30.07 1.16 -10.51
C LEU A 307 -30.55 2.61 -10.48
N PHE A 308 -29.92 3.47 -9.67
CA PHE A 308 -30.27 4.89 -9.61
C PHE A 308 -30.00 5.59 -10.96
N PHE A 309 -28.83 5.37 -11.56
CA PHE A 309 -28.51 5.94 -12.88
C PHE A 309 -29.47 5.43 -13.96
N GLY A 310 -29.72 4.12 -14.00
CA GLY A 310 -30.62 3.50 -14.97
C GLY A 310 -32.07 3.99 -14.86
N VAL A 311 -32.60 4.10 -13.64
CA VAL A 311 -33.97 4.59 -13.41
C VAL A 311 -34.11 6.06 -13.79
N THR A 312 -33.14 6.90 -13.44
CA THR A 312 -33.20 8.33 -13.80
C THR A 312 -33.05 8.55 -15.30
N SER A 313 -32.14 7.83 -15.98
CA SER A 313 -32.03 7.90 -17.44
C SER A 313 -33.29 7.39 -18.14
N ALA A 314 -33.89 6.30 -17.65
CA ALA A 314 -35.12 5.74 -18.22
C ALA A 314 -36.30 6.71 -18.05
N ALA A 315 -36.40 7.39 -16.90
CA ALA A 315 -37.42 8.40 -16.69
C ALA A 315 -37.29 9.57 -17.67
N ILE A 316 -36.06 10.06 -17.92
CA ILE A 316 -35.81 11.12 -18.90
C ILE A 316 -36.29 10.69 -20.29
N MET A 317 -35.91 9.49 -20.73
CA MET A 317 -36.28 8.99 -22.07
C MET A 317 -37.76 8.67 -22.22
N TYR A 318 -38.45 8.30 -21.14
CA TYR A 318 -39.87 7.97 -21.21
C TYR A 318 -40.77 9.22 -21.24
N PHE A 319 -40.36 10.29 -20.54
CA PHE A 319 -41.18 11.51 -20.40
C PHE A 319 -40.82 12.65 -21.36
N THR A 320 -39.71 12.56 -22.08
CA THR A 320 -39.27 13.53 -23.09
C THR A 320 -39.68 13.06 -24.48
#